data_AF-A0A0W8D692-F1
#
_entry.id   AF-A0A0W8D692-F1
#
_cell.length_a   1.000
_cell.length_b   1.000
_cell.length_c   1.000
_cell.angle_alpha   90.00
_cell.angle_beta   90.00
_cell.angle_gamma   90.00
#
_symmetry.space_group_name_H-M   'P 1'
#
loop_
_entity.id
_entity.type
_entity.pdbx_description
1 polymer ?
#
loop_
_entity_poly.entity_id
_entity_poly.type
_entity_poly.pdbx_seq_one_letter_code
_entity_poly.pdbx_strand_id
1 'polypeptide(L)'
;MKIQSRELCTLKGIECWHQHRAFYEHENHLANVGSPKERVFTLAMKTQSRTIITDGVKLARIRNSLIDQFSMDRSTVPELKTIQNFVYNYKRSTLINTDFVDDVISLAMESRYCPELDDLTPFSFGYKLDNDGNPVLGDGNDEDPFILAFSTKYMLRQLDRSPGEFVFHMDASFKLTTK
;
A
#
# COMPACT_ATOMS: atom_id res chain seq x y z
N MET A 1 37.12 -33.01 16.52
CA MET A 1 36.32 -31.83 16.12
C MET A 1 36.54 -31.62 14.63
N LYS A 2 35.55 -31.92 13.77
CA LYS A 2 35.68 -31.73 12.31
C LYS A 2 35.02 -30.40 11.95
N ILE A 3 35.84 -29.42 11.58
CA ILE A 3 35.42 -28.13 11.03
C ILE A 3 35.66 -28.22 9.52
N GLN A 4 34.66 -27.87 8.72
CA GLN A 4 34.78 -27.87 7.27
C GLN A 4 34.36 -26.50 6.76
N SER A 5 35.27 -25.75 6.13
CA SER A 5 34.93 -24.47 5.52
C SER A 5 34.30 -24.71 4.15
N ARG A 6 33.27 -23.95 3.82
CA ARG A 6 32.76 -23.78 2.46
C ARG A 6 32.78 -22.30 2.14
N GLU A 7 33.41 -21.94 1.03
CA GLU A 7 33.37 -20.59 0.50
C GLU A 7 32.21 -20.47 -0.49
N LEU A 8 31.21 -19.66 -0.13
CA LEU A 8 30.28 -19.06 -1.07
C LEU A 8 30.27 -17.55 -0.80
N CYS A 9 30.20 -16.81 -1.89
CA CYS A 9 30.43 -15.36 -2.00
C CYS A 9 29.98 -14.54 -0.78
N THR A 10 30.95 -13.85 -0.17
CA THR A 10 30.88 -12.80 0.88
C THR A 10 30.59 -13.15 2.35
N LEU A 11 30.37 -14.41 2.75
CA LEU A 11 30.29 -14.75 4.20
C LEU A 11 30.97 -16.10 4.51
N LYS A 12 32.01 -16.09 5.35
CA LYS A 12 32.58 -17.31 5.95
C LYS A 12 31.69 -17.76 7.10
N GLY A 13 30.93 -18.83 6.89
CA GLY A 13 30.11 -19.48 7.92
C GLY A 13 30.81 -20.70 8.50
N ILE A 14 30.77 -20.87 9.82
CA ILE A 14 31.18 -22.11 10.50
C ILE A 14 29.93 -22.73 11.14
N GLU A 15 29.65 -23.99 10.80
CA GLU A 15 28.55 -24.77 11.37
C GLU A 15 29.06 -25.76 12.42
N CYS A 16 28.50 -25.71 13.63
CA CYS A 16 28.79 -26.70 14.68
C CYS A 16 27.68 -27.77 14.73
N TRP A 17 28.02 -28.98 14.27
CA TRP A 17 27.11 -30.12 14.12
C TRP A 17 26.58 -30.72 15.44
N HIS A 18 27.08 -30.27 16.59
CA HIS A 18 26.61 -30.76 17.89
C HIS A 18 25.48 -29.92 18.49
N GLN A 19 25.30 -28.67 18.02
CA GLN A 19 24.31 -27.73 18.55
C GLN A 19 23.37 -27.14 17.49
N HIS A 20 23.48 -27.55 16.22
CA HIS A 20 22.75 -26.97 15.09
C HIS A 20 22.81 -25.42 15.05
N ARG A 21 23.99 -24.85 15.34
CA ARG A 21 24.22 -23.40 15.26
C ARG A 21 25.21 -23.07 14.15
N ALA A 22 24.85 -22.06 13.37
CA ALA A 22 25.73 -21.44 12.39
C ALA A 22 26.23 -20.10 12.94
N PHE A 23 27.53 -19.84 12.81
CA PHE A 23 28.15 -18.59 13.20
C PHE A 23 28.68 -17.88 11.95
N TYR A 24 28.42 -16.58 11.85
CA TYR A 24 28.86 -15.73 10.75
C TYR A 24 29.78 -14.64 11.31
N GLU A 25 30.92 -14.43 10.65
CA GLU A 25 31.86 -13.38 11.02
C GLU A 25 31.45 -12.07 10.35
N HIS A 26 30.94 -11.12 11.13
CA HIS A 26 30.82 -9.72 10.73
C HIS A 26 31.65 -8.91 11.74
N GLU A 27 32.55 -8.06 11.23
CA GLU A 27 33.61 -7.37 11.98
C GLU A 27 33.23 -7.05 13.44
N ASN A 28 33.89 -7.75 14.37
CA ASN A 28 33.96 -7.53 15.82
C ASN A 28 32.71 -7.68 16.70
N HIS A 29 31.60 -8.26 16.24
CA HIS A 29 30.49 -8.60 17.14
C HIS A 29 29.91 -10.00 16.86
N LEU A 30 30.18 -10.95 17.76
CA LEU A 30 29.56 -12.27 17.76
C LEU A 30 28.12 -12.16 18.30
N ALA A 31 27.14 -11.94 17.41
CA ALA A 31 25.74 -11.99 17.76
C ALA A 31 25.15 -13.38 17.47
N ASN A 32 24.40 -13.94 18.43
CA ASN A 32 23.62 -15.16 18.23
C ASN A 32 22.41 -14.83 17.34
N VAL A 33 22.63 -14.77 16.03
CA VAL A 33 21.57 -14.54 15.05
C VAL A 33 20.97 -15.90 14.72
N GLY A 34 19.72 -16.12 15.15
CA GLY A 34 18.95 -17.27 14.70
C GLY A 34 18.92 -17.35 13.18
N SER A 35 18.90 -18.56 12.62
CA SER A 35 18.87 -18.81 11.18
C SER A 35 17.87 -17.87 10.49
N PRO A 36 18.19 -17.27 9.32
CA PRO A 36 17.25 -16.42 8.61
C PRO A 36 15.92 -17.14 8.45
N LYS A 37 14.85 -16.62 9.07
CA LYS A 37 13.52 -17.18 8.88
C LYS A 37 13.18 -17.06 7.40
N GLU A 38 12.91 -18.20 6.76
CA GLU A 38 12.48 -18.23 5.37
C GLU A 38 11.22 -17.37 5.24
N ARG A 39 11.27 -16.36 4.37
CA ARG A 39 10.16 -15.43 4.22
C ARG A 39 9.03 -16.15 3.48
N VAL A 40 8.01 -16.55 4.23
CA VAL A 40 6.78 -17.19 3.70
C VAL A 40 6.19 -16.40 2.52
N PHE A 41 6.30 -15.06 2.55
CA PHE A 41 5.86 -14.19 1.46
C PHE A 41 7.05 -13.49 0.78
N THR A 42 7.56 -14.11 -0.29
CA THR A 42 8.76 -13.69 -0.99
C THR A 42 8.57 -12.40 -1.79
N LEU A 43 9.67 -11.80 -2.25
CA LEU A 43 9.62 -10.57 -3.04
C LEU A 43 8.88 -10.78 -4.38
N ALA A 44 9.10 -11.91 -5.05
CA ALA A 44 8.42 -12.24 -6.31
C ALA A 44 6.90 -12.31 -6.11
N MET A 45 6.45 -12.96 -5.04
CA MET A 45 5.03 -13.06 -4.69
C MET A 45 4.41 -11.69 -4.36
N LYS A 46 5.16 -10.81 -3.70
CA LYS A 46 4.75 -9.43 -3.47
C LYS A 46 4.61 -8.65 -4.78
N THR A 47 5.55 -8.78 -5.70
CA THR A 47 5.49 -8.10 -7.01
C THR A 47 4.27 -8.51 -7.81
N GLN A 48 3.97 -9.81 -7.91
CA GLN A 48 2.74 -10.29 -8.55
C GLN A 48 1.48 -9.83 -7.80
N SER A 49 1.50 -9.88 -6.47
CA SER A 49 0.35 -9.42 -5.68
C SER A 49 0.07 -7.94 -5.96
N ARG A 50 1.09 -7.10 -6.14
CA ARG A 50 0.91 -5.68 -6.49
C ARG A 50 0.16 -5.49 -7.81
N THR A 51 0.50 -6.25 -8.86
CA THR A 51 -0.20 -6.13 -10.14
C THR A 51 -1.68 -6.48 -9.99
N ILE A 52 -2.00 -7.53 -9.23
CA ILE A 52 -3.37 -7.98 -8.98
C ILE A 52 -4.14 -7.00 -8.07
N ILE A 53 -3.47 -6.33 -7.13
CA ILE A 53 -4.07 -5.35 -6.21
C ILE A 53 -4.52 -4.10 -6.97
N THR A 54 -3.72 -3.62 -7.94
CA THR A 54 -4.05 -2.46 -8.77
C THR A 54 -5.35 -2.69 -9.57
N ASP A 55 -5.62 -3.94 -9.96
CA ASP A 55 -6.83 -4.32 -10.70
C ASP A 55 -8.08 -4.49 -9.79
N GLY A 56 -8.00 -4.16 -8.50
CA GLY A 56 -9.15 -4.19 -7.58
C GLY A 56 -9.66 -5.60 -7.22
N VAL A 57 -8.85 -6.63 -7.44
CA VAL A 57 -9.25 -8.03 -7.30
C VAL A 57 -9.37 -8.46 -5.82
N LYS A 58 -10.34 -9.32 -5.50
CA LYS A 58 -10.58 -9.85 -4.14
C LYS A 58 -9.37 -10.62 -3.59
N LEU A 59 -9.10 -10.48 -2.29
CA LEU A 59 -8.00 -11.13 -1.55
C LEU A 59 -7.92 -12.66 -1.75
N ALA A 60 -9.05 -13.35 -1.81
CA ALA A 60 -9.08 -14.80 -2.04
C ALA A 60 -8.51 -15.19 -3.42
N ARG A 61 -8.69 -14.33 -4.44
CA ARG A 61 -8.13 -14.55 -5.77
C ARG A 61 -6.63 -14.30 -5.80
N ILE A 62 -6.11 -13.37 -4.98
CA ILE A 62 -4.66 -13.19 -4.81
C ILE A 62 -4.05 -14.49 -4.27
N ARG A 63 -4.61 -15.07 -3.20
CA ARG A 63 -4.12 -16.33 -2.63
C ARG A 63 -4.16 -17.49 -3.63
N ASN A 64 -5.24 -17.64 -4.38
CA ASN A 64 -5.34 -18.69 -5.40
C ASN A 64 -4.34 -18.45 -6.54
N SER A 65 -4.16 -17.20 -6.98
CA SER A 65 -3.19 -16.87 -8.02
C SER A 65 -1.74 -17.15 -7.59
N LEU A 66 -1.43 -17.08 -6.29
CA LEU A 66 -0.12 -17.48 -5.77
C LEU A 66 0.07 -19.00 -5.83
N ILE A 67 -0.97 -19.78 -5.51
CA ILE A 67 -0.96 -21.25 -5.65
C ILE A 67 -0.68 -21.63 -7.11
N ASP A 68 -1.41 -21.03 -8.04
CA ASP A 68 -1.34 -21.37 -9.45
C ASP A 68 -0.01 -20.93 -10.08
N GLN A 69 0.44 -19.69 -9.85
CA GLN A 69 1.64 -19.16 -10.50
C GLN A 69 2.96 -19.67 -9.91
N PHE A 70 3.00 -19.98 -8.61
CA PHE A 70 4.20 -20.49 -7.96
C PHE A 70 4.15 -21.99 -7.70
N SER A 71 3.12 -22.70 -8.19
CA SER A 71 2.92 -24.14 -7.96
C SER A 71 3.02 -24.53 -6.48
N MET A 72 2.49 -23.68 -5.58
CA MET A 72 2.61 -23.86 -4.13
C MET A 72 1.54 -24.82 -3.61
N ASP A 73 1.88 -25.59 -2.59
CA ASP A 73 0.87 -26.34 -1.84
C ASP A 73 0.05 -25.42 -0.92
N ARG A 74 -1.21 -25.77 -0.66
CA ARG A 74 -2.10 -25.00 0.22
C ARG A 74 -1.59 -24.85 1.65
N SER A 75 -0.75 -25.76 2.13
CA SER A 75 -0.10 -25.68 3.44
C SER A 75 1.13 -24.76 3.46
N THR A 76 1.69 -24.45 2.29
CA THR A 76 2.92 -23.65 2.14
C THR A 76 2.67 -22.22 1.66
N VAL A 77 1.53 -21.97 1.01
CA VAL A 77 1.12 -20.62 0.60
C VAL A 77 0.94 -19.73 1.84
N PRO A 78 1.32 -18.43 1.78
CA PRO A 78 1.07 -17.49 2.86
C PRO A 78 -0.37 -17.53 3.34
N GLU A 79 -0.53 -17.46 4.66
CA GLU A 79 -1.84 -17.33 5.26
C GLU A 79 -2.56 -16.08 4.75
N LEU A 80 -3.89 -16.15 4.72
CA LEU A 80 -4.72 -15.04 4.26
C LEU A 80 -4.44 -13.77 5.07
N LYS A 81 -4.19 -13.89 6.38
CA LYS A 81 -3.83 -12.77 7.25
C LYS A 81 -2.53 -12.09 6.82
N THR A 82 -1.51 -12.86 6.43
CA THR A 82 -0.23 -12.33 5.93
C THR A 82 -0.42 -11.56 4.63
N ILE A 83 -1.21 -12.11 3.70
CA ILE A 83 -1.55 -11.47 2.43
C ILE A 83 -2.36 -10.20 2.69
N GLN A 84 -3.35 -10.25 3.58
CA GLN A 84 -4.20 -9.12 3.94
C GLN A 84 -3.39 -7.96 4.52
N ASN A 85 -2.50 -8.24 5.48
CA ASN A 85 -1.63 -7.22 6.06
C ASN A 85 -0.74 -6.57 4.99
N PHE A 86 -0.19 -7.34 4.06
CA PHE A 86 0.58 -6.78 2.95
C PHE A 86 -0.27 -5.93 2.02
N VAL A 87 -1.44 -6.43 1.60
CA VAL A 87 -2.36 -5.72 0.70
C VAL A 87 -2.79 -4.41 1.33
N TYR A 88 -3.17 -4.42 2.61
CA TYR A 88 -3.55 -3.22 3.35
C TYR A 88 -2.41 -2.20 3.40
N ASN A 89 -1.20 -2.62 3.81
CA ASN A 89 -0.04 -1.73 3.85
C ASN A 89 0.35 -1.19 2.47
N TYR A 90 0.26 -2.00 1.41
CA TYR A 90 0.55 -1.58 0.04
C TYR A 90 -0.51 -0.60 -0.48
N LYS A 91 -1.80 -0.89 -0.27
CA LYS A 91 -2.90 0.02 -0.62
C LYS A 91 -2.77 1.37 0.09
N ARG A 92 -2.47 1.36 1.38
CA ARG A 92 -2.29 2.57 2.18
C ARG A 92 -1.06 3.38 1.74
N SER A 93 0.10 2.73 1.63
CA SER A 93 1.37 3.43 1.35
C SER A 93 1.59 3.79 -0.11
N THR A 94 0.96 3.08 -1.06
CA THR A 94 1.25 3.22 -2.50
C THR A 94 0.04 3.67 -3.31
N LEU A 95 -1.17 3.25 -2.95
CA LEU A 95 -2.39 3.59 -3.71
C LEU A 95 -3.21 4.71 -3.05
N ILE A 96 -2.75 5.25 -1.92
CA ILE A 96 -3.47 6.26 -1.09
C ILE A 96 -4.93 5.83 -0.86
N ASN A 97 -5.17 4.51 -0.81
CA ASN A 97 -6.48 3.94 -0.60
C ASN A 97 -6.61 3.71 0.90
N THR A 98 -7.10 4.77 1.54
CA THR A 98 -7.25 4.90 2.98
C THR A 98 -8.67 5.36 3.28
N ASP A 99 -9.28 4.75 4.28
CA ASP A 99 -10.52 5.20 4.88
C ASP A 99 -10.27 6.09 6.09
N PHE A 100 -9.02 6.40 6.47
CA PHE A 100 -8.76 7.25 7.62
C PHE A 100 -8.88 8.73 7.30
N VAL A 101 -9.58 9.46 8.18
CA VAL A 101 -9.76 10.92 8.08
C VAL A 101 -8.41 11.64 7.92
N ASP A 102 -7.40 11.33 8.76
CA ASP A 102 -6.08 11.98 8.70
C ASP A 102 -5.38 11.85 7.34
N ASP A 103 -5.44 10.65 6.76
CA ASP A 103 -4.75 10.36 5.50
C ASP A 103 -5.50 11.08 4.34
N VAL A 104 -6.83 11.19 4.41
CA VAL A 104 -7.65 11.93 3.44
C VAL A 104 -7.45 13.45 3.57
N ILE A 105 -7.33 13.99 4.79
CA ILE A 105 -6.96 15.40 5.03
C ILE A 105 -5.60 15.69 4.39
N SER A 106 -4.62 14.80 4.61
CA SER A 106 -3.28 14.95 4.03
C SER A 106 -3.34 15.00 2.50
N LEU A 107 -4.12 14.09 1.87
CA LEU A 107 -4.34 14.10 0.43
C LEU A 107 -4.98 15.41 -0.06
N ALA A 108 -6.00 15.93 0.66
CA ALA A 108 -6.66 17.19 0.33
C ALA A 108 -5.75 18.43 0.52
N MET A 109 -4.74 18.34 1.39
CA MET A 109 -3.70 19.36 1.51
C MET A 109 -2.72 19.31 0.34
N GLU A 110 -2.22 18.12 0.00
CA GLU A 110 -1.25 17.91 -1.07
C GLU A 110 -1.81 18.23 -2.47
N SER A 111 -3.11 18.00 -2.67
CA SER A 111 -3.80 18.21 -3.95
C SER A 111 -4.59 19.52 -3.99
N ARG A 112 -4.31 20.49 -3.12
CA ARG A 112 -5.03 21.76 -3.07
C ARG A 112 -4.92 22.53 -4.39
N TYR A 113 -6.01 23.20 -4.78
CA TYR A 113 -6.01 24.11 -5.92
C TYR A 113 -4.95 25.21 -5.78
N CYS A 114 -4.18 25.41 -6.85
CA CYS A 114 -3.24 26.51 -7.02
C CYS A 114 -3.46 27.12 -8.42
N PRO A 115 -3.46 28.46 -8.59
CA PRO A 115 -3.61 29.11 -9.90
C PRO A 115 -2.59 28.62 -10.94
N GLU A 116 -1.42 28.19 -10.51
CA GLU A 116 -0.29 27.74 -11.34
C GLU A 116 -0.41 26.27 -11.79
N LEU A 117 -1.40 25.50 -11.31
CA LEU A 117 -1.59 24.12 -11.73
C LEU A 117 -1.89 24.03 -13.22
N ASP A 118 -1.30 23.04 -13.90
CA ASP A 118 -1.64 22.74 -15.30
C ASP A 118 -3.11 22.33 -15.44
N ASP A 119 -3.67 22.51 -16.64
CA ASP A 119 -5.11 22.31 -16.88
C ASP A 119 -5.59 20.87 -16.63
N LEU A 120 -4.70 19.89 -16.78
CA LEU A 120 -4.97 18.46 -16.59
C LEU A 120 -4.56 17.96 -15.21
N THR A 121 -3.91 18.78 -14.39
CA THR A 121 -3.50 18.38 -13.04
C THR A 121 -4.73 18.33 -12.14
N PRO A 122 -5.02 17.18 -11.50
CA PRO A 122 -6.12 17.06 -10.56
C PRO A 122 -5.86 17.89 -9.30
N PHE A 123 -6.92 18.48 -8.77
CA PHE A 123 -6.91 19.13 -7.47
C PHE A 123 -8.19 18.83 -6.70
N SER A 124 -8.10 18.90 -5.38
CA SER A 124 -9.19 18.68 -4.45
C SER A 124 -10.00 19.95 -4.18
N PHE A 125 -11.31 19.79 -3.98
CA PHE A 125 -12.24 20.84 -3.58
C PHE A 125 -13.46 20.26 -2.83
N GLY A 126 -14.34 21.12 -2.32
CA GLY A 126 -15.60 20.72 -1.68
C GLY A 126 -15.59 20.63 -0.16
N TYR A 127 -14.44 20.86 0.48
CA TYR A 127 -14.26 20.86 1.93
C TYR A 127 -14.18 22.26 2.53
N LYS A 128 -14.47 22.37 3.84
CA LYS A 128 -14.27 23.61 4.60
C LYS A 128 -12.81 23.76 5.00
N LEU A 129 -12.39 24.98 5.32
CA LEU A 129 -11.08 25.27 5.89
C LEU A 129 -11.24 25.72 7.34
N ASP A 130 -10.30 25.32 8.21
CA ASP A 130 -10.17 25.87 9.56
C ASP A 130 -9.49 27.26 9.52
N ASN A 131 -9.24 27.84 10.70
CA ASN A 131 -8.59 29.14 10.84
C ASN A 131 -7.14 29.14 10.34
N ASP A 132 -6.50 27.98 10.26
CA ASP A 132 -5.13 27.78 9.79
C ASP A 132 -5.08 27.43 8.30
N GLY A 133 -6.24 27.35 7.63
CA GLY A 133 -6.36 27.02 6.23
C GLY A 133 -6.21 25.53 5.93
N ASN A 134 -6.40 24.64 6.90
CA ASN A 134 -6.38 23.19 6.70
C ASN A 134 -7.78 22.65 6.35
N PRO A 135 -7.87 21.59 5.53
CA PRO A 135 -9.14 20.93 5.23
C PRO A 135 -9.80 20.38 6.49
N VAL A 136 -11.07 20.72 6.70
CA VAL A 136 -11.93 20.12 7.72
C VAL A 136 -12.79 19.07 7.04
N LEU A 137 -12.50 17.81 7.34
CA LEU A 137 -13.26 16.64 6.88
C LEU A 137 -13.87 15.94 8.08
N GLY A 138 -15.16 15.61 7.99
CA GLY A 138 -15.85 14.74 8.94
C GLY A 138 -15.54 13.27 8.67
N ASP A 139 -16.12 12.37 9.47
CA ASP A 139 -16.06 10.93 9.23
C ASP A 139 -17.09 10.44 8.18
N GLY A 140 -17.97 11.33 7.72
CA GLY A 140 -18.99 10.99 6.73
C GLY A 140 -20.16 10.20 7.35
N ASN A 141 -20.36 10.29 8.67
CA ASN A 141 -21.61 9.94 9.33
C ASN A 141 -22.78 10.70 8.67
N ASP A 142 -23.96 10.09 8.70
CA ASP A 142 -25.22 10.65 8.23
C ASP A 142 -25.54 12.02 8.90
N GLU A 143 -25.05 12.26 10.13
CA GLU A 143 -25.20 13.52 10.86
C GLU A 143 -24.18 14.60 10.48
N ASP A 144 -22.99 14.21 9.99
CA ASP A 144 -21.92 15.11 9.57
C ASP A 144 -21.26 14.64 8.25
N PRO A 145 -22.01 14.69 7.14
CA PRO A 145 -21.49 14.31 5.84
C PRO A 145 -20.44 15.34 5.39
N PHE A 146 -19.32 14.85 4.84
CA PHE A 146 -18.35 15.71 4.17
C PHE A 146 -18.31 15.41 2.68
N ILE A 147 -17.84 16.39 1.91
CA ILE A 147 -17.61 16.25 0.47
C ILE A 147 -16.13 16.51 0.21
N LEU A 148 -15.46 15.55 -0.40
CA LEU A 148 -14.15 15.73 -0.99
C LEU A 148 -14.26 15.31 -2.46
N ALA A 149 -14.09 16.29 -3.35
CA ALA A 149 -14.14 16.08 -4.78
C ALA A 149 -12.79 16.37 -5.42
N PHE A 150 -12.48 15.67 -6.51
CA PHE A 150 -11.30 15.92 -7.33
C PHE A 150 -11.74 16.30 -8.74
N SER A 151 -11.10 17.29 -9.33
CA SER A 151 -11.32 17.66 -10.72
C SER A 151 -10.06 18.28 -11.30
N THR A 152 -10.09 18.58 -12.60
CA THR A 152 -9.05 19.33 -13.29
C THR A 152 -9.65 20.63 -13.82
N LYS A 153 -8.83 21.64 -14.10
CA LYS A 153 -9.35 22.89 -14.69
C LYS A 153 -10.01 22.60 -16.04
N TYR A 154 -9.43 21.68 -16.82
CA TYR A 154 -10.02 21.21 -18.06
C TYR A 154 -11.45 20.70 -17.85
N MET A 155 -11.66 19.79 -16.90
CA MET A 155 -12.97 19.21 -16.60
C MET A 155 -13.97 20.26 -16.12
N LEU A 156 -13.56 21.18 -15.24
CA LEU A 156 -14.46 22.25 -14.77
C LEU A 156 -14.88 23.20 -15.89
N ARG A 157 -14.01 23.49 -16.86
CA ARG A 157 -14.36 24.32 -18.03
C ARG A 157 -15.34 23.63 -18.98
N GLN A 158 -15.45 22.30 -18.93
CA GLN A 158 -16.46 21.59 -19.72
C GLN A 158 -17.88 21.73 -19.13
N LEU A 159 -18.03 22.23 -17.90
CA LEU A 159 -19.34 22.36 -17.24
C LEU A 159 -20.27 23.38 -17.92
N ASP A 160 -19.71 24.31 -18.70
CA ASP A 160 -20.50 25.28 -19.48
C ASP A 160 -21.12 24.67 -20.77
N ARG A 161 -20.80 23.42 -21.10
CA ARG A 161 -21.33 22.74 -22.28
C ARG A 161 -22.74 22.21 -22.05
N SER A 162 -23.45 21.97 -23.15
CA SER A 162 -24.79 21.38 -23.06
C SER A 162 -24.71 19.97 -22.43
N PRO A 163 -25.64 19.59 -21.53
CA PRO A 163 -25.63 18.26 -20.90
C PRO A 163 -25.74 17.09 -21.88
N GLY A 164 -26.20 17.34 -23.11
CA GLY A 164 -26.23 16.35 -24.19
C GLY A 164 -24.85 16.11 -24.86
N GLU A 165 -23.89 17.00 -24.63
CA GLU A 165 -22.53 16.93 -25.19
C GLU A 165 -21.46 16.57 -24.16
N PHE A 166 -21.71 16.85 -22.88
CA PHE A 166 -20.79 16.53 -21.80
C PHE A 166 -21.56 16.16 -20.53
N VAL A 167 -21.30 14.96 -20.02
CA VAL A 167 -21.81 14.49 -18.73
C VAL A 167 -20.66 14.54 -17.74
N PHE A 168 -20.75 15.44 -16.76
CA PHE A 168 -19.82 15.48 -15.65
C PHE A 168 -20.19 14.40 -14.63
N HIS A 169 -19.42 13.33 -14.59
CA HIS A 169 -19.56 12.28 -13.58
C HIS A 169 -18.84 12.72 -12.30
N MET A 170 -19.60 12.90 -11.22
CA MET A 170 -19.08 13.10 -9.87
C MET A 170 -19.39 11.85 -9.05
N ASP A 171 -18.37 11.04 -8.77
CA ASP A 171 -18.51 9.91 -7.85
C ASP A 171 -18.40 10.42 -6.41
N ALA A 172 -19.33 10.01 -5.55
CA ALA A 172 -19.30 10.33 -4.13
C ALA A 172 -19.72 9.10 -3.32
N SER A 173 -18.81 8.55 -2.51
CA SER A 173 -19.12 7.56 -1.47
C SER A 173 -17.90 7.30 -0.59
N PHE A 174 -17.79 7.91 0.59
CA PHE A 174 -16.86 7.44 1.63
C PHE A 174 -17.42 7.70 3.03
N LYS A 175 -17.67 6.63 3.79
CA LYS A 175 -17.61 6.68 5.25
C LYS A 175 -16.14 6.48 5.62
N LEU A 176 -15.57 7.46 6.32
CA LEU A 176 -14.21 7.42 6.82
C LEU A 176 -14.21 6.90 8.27
N THR A 177 -13.11 6.29 8.64
CA THR A 177 -12.84 5.79 9.98
C THR A 177 -11.98 6.82 10.72
N THR A 178 -12.38 7.19 11.93
CA THR A 178 -11.54 7.94 12.87
C THR A 178 -10.67 6.97 13.67
N LYS A 179 -9.46 7.38 14.07
CA LYS A 179 -8.57 6.54 14.90
C LYS A 179 -9.07 6.40 16.33
#